data_AF-A0A956GVP1-F1
#
_entry.id   AF-A0A956GVP1-F1
#
_cell.length_a   1.000
_cell.length_b   1.000
_cell.length_c   1.000
_cell.angle_alpha   90.00
_cell.angle_beta   90.00
_cell.angle_gamma   90.00
#
_symmetry.space_group_name_H-M   'P 1'
#
loop_
_entity.id
_entity.type
_entity.pdbx_description
1 polymer ?
#
loop_
_entity_poly.entity_id
_entity_poly.type
_entity_poly.pdbx_seq_one_letter_code
_entity_poly.pdbx_strand_id
1 'polypeptide(L)'
;MSYGRLLAGLAAPLASLLLVACQKGDSSPPVAAGYRDDVSHICDVMSLSGADQQDEGSRTFIVASWLGANVTSEDGHAFLVRFQQTPDPDKPKVLRDEAKKVGLGDCALATMWEPGPP
;
A
#
# COMPACT_ATOMS: atom_id res chain seq x y z
N MET A 1 18.97 39.19 -26.66
CA MET A 1 20.09 38.75 -27.51
C MET A 1 20.98 37.81 -26.69
N SER A 2 20.92 36.52 -26.98
CA SER A 2 22.06 35.58 -26.88
C SER A 2 21.58 34.24 -27.43
N TYR A 3 22.10 33.92 -28.61
CA TYR A 3 21.85 32.71 -29.37
C TYR A 3 22.91 31.68 -28.99
N GLY A 4 22.49 30.44 -28.73
CA GLY A 4 23.41 29.32 -28.50
C GLY A 4 22.80 28.02 -29.01
N ARG A 5 22.67 27.89 -30.34
CA ARG A 5 22.41 26.61 -31.02
C ARG A 5 23.72 26.12 -31.60
N LEU A 6 24.18 24.93 -31.20
CA LEU A 6 25.28 24.22 -31.84
C LEU A 6 24.86 22.76 -32.14
N LEU A 7 24.73 22.50 -33.44
CA LEU A 7 25.14 21.32 -34.23
C LEU A 7 24.81 19.93 -33.64
N ALA A 8 23.85 19.17 -34.17
CA ALA A 8 23.89 18.45 -35.46
C ALA A 8 25.12 17.52 -35.60
N GLY A 9 24.93 16.24 -35.28
CA GLY A 9 25.85 15.14 -35.59
C GLY A 9 25.06 13.86 -35.88
N LEU A 10 25.08 13.44 -37.14
CA LEU A 10 24.37 12.29 -37.70
C LEU A 10 25.08 10.95 -37.44
N ALA A 11 24.27 9.96 -37.04
CA ALA A 11 24.20 8.55 -37.48
C ALA A 11 25.46 7.64 -37.49
N ALA A 12 25.35 6.51 -36.77
CA ALA A 12 25.73 5.19 -37.27
C ALA A 12 24.87 4.08 -36.61
N PRO A 13 24.21 3.20 -37.38
CA PRO A 13 23.35 2.13 -36.86
C PRO A 13 24.12 0.82 -36.73
N LEU A 14 23.89 0.06 -35.66
CA LEU A 14 24.29 -1.34 -35.59
C LEU A 14 23.17 -2.14 -34.92
N ALA A 15 22.51 -2.93 -35.76
CA ALA A 15 21.53 -3.93 -35.41
C ALA A 15 22.09 -4.89 -34.35
N SER A 16 21.32 -5.10 -33.28
CA SER A 16 21.51 -6.23 -32.38
C SER A 16 20.17 -6.96 -32.24
N LEU A 17 20.13 -8.06 -32.99
CA LEU A 17 19.38 -9.29 -32.83
C LEU A 17 18.59 -9.47 -31.51
N LEU A 18 17.27 -9.63 -31.69
CA LEU A 18 16.39 -10.66 -31.11
C LEU A 18 16.87 -11.35 -29.82
N LEU A 19 16.31 -10.93 -28.70
CA LEU A 19 15.89 -11.84 -27.63
C LEU A 19 14.46 -11.47 -27.22
N VAL A 20 13.49 -12.09 -27.90
CA VAL A 20 12.13 -12.26 -27.36
C VAL A 20 12.26 -13.26 -26.21
N ALA A 21 12.60 -12.76 -25.03
CA ALA A 21 12.37 -13.48 -23.80
C ALA A 21 10.91 -13.22 -23.40
N CYS A 22 10.05 -14.20 -23.61
CA CYS A 22 8.77 -14.26 -22.91
C CYS A 22 9.07 -14.42 -21.41
N GLN A 23 9.35 -13.32 -20.71
CA GLN A 23 9.20 -13.29 -19.26
C GLN A 23 7.70 -13.31 -18.97
N LYS A 24 7.15 -14.53 -18.96
CA LYS A 24 5.96 -14.85 -18.19
C LYS A 24 6.38 -14.93 -16.72
N GLY A 25 6.89 -13.82 -16.21
CA GLY A 25 6.97 -13.58 -14.79
C GLY A 25 5.68 -12.87 -14.43
N ASP A 26 4.96 -13.39 -13.44
CA ASP A 26 4.03 -12.59 -12.66
C ASP A 26 4.84 -11.46 -12.01
N SER A 27 5.12 -10.41 -12.79
CA SER A 27 5.84 -9.23 -12.35
C SER A 27 4.89 -8.38 -11.55
N SER A 28 4.53 -8.86 -10.36
CA SER A 28 4.05 -7.96 -9.32
C SER A 28 5.16 -6.92 -9.12
N PRO A 29 4.85 -5.62 -9.25
CA PRO A 29 5.84 -4.57 -9.01
C PRO A 29 6.45 -4.78 -7.62
N PRO A 30 7.77 -4.49 -7.45
CA PRO A 30 8.41 -4.66 -6.16
C PRO A 30 7.66 -3.83 -5.12
N VAL A 31 7.17 -4.50 -4.08
CA VAL A 31 6.58 -3.85 -2.91
C VAL A 31 7.67 -2.98 -2.27
N ALA A 32 7.39 -1.70 -2.04
CA ALA A 32 8.33 -0.79 -1.42
C ALA A 32 8.80 -1.33 -0.05
N ALA A 33 10.06 -1.05 0.31
CA ALA A 33 10.64 -1.50 1.57
C ALA A 33 9.77 -1.03 2.75
N GLY A 34 9.40 -1.95 3.64
CA GLY A 34 8.56 -1.68 4.82
C GLY A 34 7.05 -1.61 4.55
N TYR A 35 6.59 -1.48 3.30
CA TYR A 35 5.16 -1.34 3.03
C TYR A 35 4.34 -2.60 3.41
N ARG A 36 4.91 -3.78 3.20
CA ARG A 36 4.28 -5.04 3.65
C ARG A 36 4.07 -5.06 5.17
N ASP A 37 5.07 -4.61 5.92
CA ASP A 37 5.03 -4.58 7.39
C ASP A 37 3.99 -3.55 7.86
N ASP A 38 3.95 -2.38 7.23
CA ASP A 38 2.93 -1.36 7.49
C ASP A 38 1.50 -1.90 7.24
N VAL A 39 1.26 -2.62 6.15
CA VAL A 39 -0.06 -3.22 5.88
C VAL A 39 -0.39 -4.31 6.91
N SER A 40 0.60 -5.10 7.34
CA SER A 40 0.42 -6.08 8.44
C SER A 40 0.02 -5.36 9.74
N HIS A 41 0.72 -4.29 10.09
CA HIS A 41 0.42 -3.45 11.24
C HIS A 41 -1.00 -2.87 11.19
N ILE A 42 -1.44 -2.39 10.02
CA ILE A 42 -2.80 -1.89 9.82
C ILE A 42 -3.82 -3.01 10.02
N CYS A 43 -3.57 -4.20 9.47
CA CYS A 43 -4.49 -5.33 9.57
C CYS A 43 -4.69 -5.84 10.99
N ASP A 44 -3.66 -5.76 11.83
CA ASP A 44 -3.68 -6.29 13.20
C ASP A 44 -3.73 -5.19 14.27
N VAL A 45 -4.00 -3.94 13.86
CA VAL A 45 -3.88 -2.74 14.70
C VAL A 45 -4.66 -2.83 16.01
N MET A 46 -5.81 -3.48 16.03
CA MET A 46 -6.61 -3.61 17.25
C MET A 46 -5.88 -4.35 18.36
N SER A 47 -5.22 -5.44 18.00
CA SER A 47 -4.43 -6.25 18.92
C SER A 47 -3.09 -5.57 19.24
N LEU A 48 -2.41 -5.03 18.22
CA LEU A 48 -1.09 -4.41 18.39
C LEU A 48 -1.13 -3.12 19.21
N SER A 49 -2.20 -2.33 19.09
CA SER A 49 -2.42 -1.11 19.87
C SER A 49 -3.04 -1.38 21.25
N GLY A 50 -3.56 -2.59 21.49
CA GLY A 50 -4.34 -2.94 22.67
C GLY A 50 -5.71 -2.26 22.74
N ALA A 51 -6.22 -1.70 21.64
CA ALA A 51 -7.52 -1.04 21.58
C ALA A 51 -8.70 -2.01 21.80
N ASP A 52 -8.52 -3.30 21.51
CA ASP A 52 -9.49 -4.36 21.79
C ASP A 52 -9.82 -4.50 23.29
N GLN A 53 -8.91 -4.07 24.17
CA GLN A 53 -9.05 -4.12 25.63
C GLN A 53 -9.61 -2.82 26.24
N GLN A 54 -9.90 -1.82 25.41
CA GLN A 54 -10.30 -0.49 25.87
C GLN A 54 -11.79 -0.24 25.65
N ASP A 55 -12.32 0.75 26.36
CA ASP A 55 -13.67 1.25 26.14
C ASP A 55 -13.82 1.84 24.73
N GLU A 56 -15.04 1.79 24.18
CA GLU A 56 -15.33 2.18 22.81
C GLU A 56 -14.95 3.65 22.51
N GLY A 57 -15.11 4.54 23.49
CA GLY A 57 -14.78 5.97 23.35
C GLY A 57 -13.28 6.23 23.18
N SER A 58 -12.43 5.39 23.75
CA SER A 58 -10.97 5.52 23.70
C SER A 58 -10.33 4.83 22.48
N ARG A 59 -11.01 3.85 21.87
CA ARG A 59 -10.45 2.98 20.82
C ARG A 59 -9.87 3.75 19.64
N THR A 60 -10.65 4.66 19.07
CA THR A 60 -10.26 5.39 17.85
C THR A 60 -8.95 6.17 18.06
N PHE A 61 -8.80 6.83 19.21
CA PHE A 61 -7.59 7.59 19.51
C PHE A 61 -6.36 6.68 19.68
N ILE A 62 -6.52 5.54 20.36
CA ILE A 62 -5.44 4.58 20.58
C ILE A 62 -4.96 3.96 19.27
N VAL A 63 -5.91 3.52 18.42
CA VAL A 63 -5.62 3.02 17.07
C VAL A 63 -4.87 4.08 16.25
N ALA A 64 -5.38 5.32 16.20
CA ALA A 64 -4.78 6.38 15.40
C ALA A 64 -3.37 6.75 15.88
N SER A 65 -3.16 6.85 17.19
CA SER A 65 -1.86 7.15 17.79
C SER A 65 -0.83 6.06 17.50
N TRP A 66 -1.24 4.79 17.61
CA TRP A 66 -0.37 3.66 17.33
C TRP A 66 -0.01 3.59 15.83
N LEU A 67 -0.98 3.77 14.93
CA LEU A 67 -0.72 3.78 13.48
C LEU A 67 0.25 4.90 13.08
N GLY A 68 0.08 6.11 13.63
CA GLY A 68 0.98 7.23 13.33
C GLY A 68 2.43 7.01 13.77
N ALA A 69 2.69 6.08 14.70
CA ALA A 69 4.03 5.73 15.14
C ALA A 69 4.61 4.48 14.45
N ASN A 70 3.77 3.60 13.91
CA ASN A 70 4.18 2.27 13.44
C ASN A 70 3.95 2.01 11.94
N VAL A 71 3.19 2.88 11.26
CA VAL A 71 3.15 2.95 9.81
C VAL A 71 4.15 4.01 9.39
N THR A 72 5.20 3.63 8.66
CA THR A 72 6.36 4.52 8.48
C THR A 72 6.73 4.77 7.02
N SER A 73 6.32 3.89 6.11
CA SER A 73 6.57 4.08 4.68
C SER A 73 5.62 5.14 4.09
N GLU A 74 6.07 5.79 3.02
CA GLU A 74 5.26 6.74 2.25
C GLU A 74 3.99 6.05 1.70
N ASP A 75 4.14 4.84 1.16
CA ASP A 75 3.02 4.03 0.65
C ASP A 75 2.04 3.65 1.77
N GLY A 76 2.55 3.34 2.97
CA GLY A 76 1.75 3.05 4.17
C GLY A 76 0.88 4.24 4.56
N HIS A 77 1.47 5.43 4.63
CA HIS A 77 0.73 6.67 4.89
C HIS A 77 -0.29 6.98 3.79
N ALA A 78 0.09 6.84 2.51
CA ALA A 78 -0.81 7.06 1.39
C ALA A 78 -2.01 6.09 1.44
N PHE A 79 -1.77 4.84 1.83
CA PHE A 79 -2.82 3.87 2.03
C PHE A 79 -3.77 4.29 3.16
N LEU A 80 -3.26 4.70 4.32
CA LEU A 80 -4.10 5.17 5.43
C LEU A 80 -4.99 6.35 5.05
N VAL A 81 -4.46 7.33 4.29
CA VAL A 81 -5.25 8.47 3.80
C VAL A 81 -6.40 7.99 2.90
N ARG A 82 -6.11 7.13 1.93
CA ARG A 82 -7.14 6.55 1.05
C ARG A 82 -8.16 5.72 1.82
N PHE A 83 -7.71 4.94 2.79
CA PHE A 83 -8.57 4.08 3.61
C PHE A 83 -9.55 4.91 4.47
N GLN A 84 -9.10 6.03 5.06
CA GLN A 84 -9.97 6.93 5.81
C GLN A 84 -11.08 7.57 4.96
N GLN A 85 -10.82 7.79 3.67
CA GLN A 85 -11.77 8.34 2.70
C GLN A 85 -12.69 7.28 2.08
N THR A 86 -12.40 5.99 2.30
CA THR A 86 -13.20 4.89 1.77
C THR A 86 -14.54 4.82 2.52
N PRO A 87 -15.69 4.73 1.84
CA PRO A 87 -16.97 4.50 2.50
C PRO A 87 -16.93 3.23 3.35
N ASP A 88 -17.56 3.26 4.53
CA ASP A 88 -17.60 2.13 5.45
C ASP A 88 -17.96 0.77 4.81
N PRO A 89 -18.98 0.65 3.94
CA PRO A 89 -19.30 -0.64 3.29
C PRO A 89 -18.18 -1.17 2.38
N ASP A 90 -17.27 -0.31 1.90
CA ASP A 90 -16.17 -0.69 1.00
C ASP A 90 -14.87 -1.00 1.75
N LYS A 91 -14.74 -0.56 3.01
CA LYS A 91 -13.53 -0.75 3.83
C LYS A 91 -13.08 -2.21 3.97
N PRO A 92 -13.97 -3.21 4.22
CA PRO A 92 -13.54 -4.60 4.31
C PRO A 92 -12.87 -5.09 3.02
N LYS A 93 -13.36 -4.64 1.86
CA LYS A 93 -12.79 -5.03 0.57
C LYS A 93 -11.42 -4.39 0.37
N VAL A 94 -11.30 -3.09 0.63
CA VAL A 94 -10.04 -2.34 0.48
C VAL A 94 -8.92 -2.93 1.35
N LEU A 95 -9.22 -3.28 2.60
CA LEU A 95 -8.26 -3.93 3.49
C LEU A 95 -7.79 -5.30 2.98
N ARG A 96 -8.72 -6.14 2.54
CA ARG A 96 -8.40 -7.47 1.99
C ARG A 96 -7.61 -7.40 0.70
N ASP A 97 -7.96 -6.48 -0.19
CA ASP A 97 -7.24 -6.29 -1.46
C ASP A 97 -5.81 -5.82 -1.21
N GLU A 98 -5.60 -4.86 -0.30
CA GLU A 98 -4.26 -4.35 -0.01
C GLU A 98 -3.40 -5.40 0.69
N ALA A 99 -3.96 -6.16 1.63
CA ALA A 99 -3.29 -7.30 2.26
C ALA A 99 -2.83 -8.33 1.21
N LYS A 100 -3.73 -8.72 0.29
CA LYS A 100 -3.39 -9.64 -0.81
C LYS A 100 -2.31 -9.09 -1.73
N LYS A 101 -2.38 -7.79 -2.07
CA LYS A 101 -1.39 -7.12 -2.93
C LYS A 101 0.03 -7.21 -2.35
N VAL A 102 0.18 -7.11 -1.04
CA VAL A 102 1.48 -7.27 -0.36
C VAL A 102 1.81 -8.71 0.03
N GLY A 103 0.97 -9.68 -0.34
CA GLY A 103 1.17 -11.11 -0.09
C GLY A 103 0.87 -11.57 1.35
N LEU A 104 -0.03 -10.89 2.05
CA LEU A 104 -0.64 -11.34 3.30
C LEU A 104 -1.88 -12.19 2.98
N GLY A 105 -2.24 -13.10 3.89
CA GLY A 105 -3.38 -14.00 3.72
C GLY A 105 -4.72 -13.27 3.93
N ASP A 106 -4.97 -12.88 5.17
CA ASP A 106 -6.19 -12.18 5.61
C ASP A 106 -5.83 -10.88 6.34
N CYS A 107 -6.84 -10.06 6.62
CA CYS A 107 -6.72 -8.81 7.34
C CYS A 107 -7.77 -8.74 8.45
N ALA A 108 -7.36 -8.95 9.71
CA ALA A 108 -8.30 -9.07 10.84
C ALA A 108 -9.19 -7.82 11.01
N LEU A 109 -8.62 -6.64 10.76
CA LEU A 109 -9.36 -5.38 10.78
C LEU A 109 -10.55 -5.37 9.80
N ALA A 110 -10.48 -6.09 8.68
CA ALA A 110 -11.55 -6.09 7.67
C ALA A 110 -12.88 -6.60 8.23
N THR A 111 -12.85 -7.61 9.11
CA THR A 111 -14.05 -8.18 9.74
C THR A 111 -14.77 -7.18 10.64
N MET A 112 -14.04 -6.24 11.26
CA MET A 112 -14.68 -5.22 12.11
C MET A 112 -15.51 -4.21 11.32
N TRP A 113 -15.22 -4.05 10.04
CA TRP A 113 -15.93 -3.14 9.14
C TRP A 113 -17.03 -3.86 8.36
N GLU A 114 -17.20 -5.17 8.53
CA GLU A 114 -18.30 -5.87 7.90
C GLU A 114 -19.62 -5.42 8.54
N PRO A 115 -20.67 -5.20 7.73
CA PRO A 115 -21.98 -4.95 8.29
C PRO A 115 -22.34 -6.12 9.21
N GLY A 116 -22.79 -5.79 10.43
CA GLY A 116 -23.28 -6.80 11.38
C GLY A 116 -24.40 -7.65 10.75
N PRO A 117 -24.71 -8.82 11.34
CA PRO A 117 -25.81 -9.63 10.85
C PRO A 117 -27.11 -8.81 10.76
N PRO A 118 -27.95 -9.04 9.74
CA PRO A 118 -29.22 -8.33 9.58
C PRO A 118 -30.18 -8.57 10.74
#